data_AF-H4FCI5-F1
#
_entry.id   AF-H4FCI5-F1
#
_cell.length_a   1.000
_cell.length_b   1.000
_cell.length_c   1.000
_cell.angle_alpha   90.00
_cell.angle_beta   90.00
_cell.angle_gamma   90.00
#
_symmetry.space_group_name_H-M   'P 1'
#
loop_
_entity.id
_entity.type
_entity.pdbx_description
1 polymer ?
#
loop_
_entity_poly.entity_id
_entity_poly.type
_entity_poly.pdbx_seq_one_letter_code
_entity_poly.pdbx_strand_id
1 'polypeptide(L)'
;LALPFPTSRLRGNGGIEALVVSPADALLAGGVVAISEKSVDEDGNNFAGILNGPLAGEFRVRPHDGFEITDGVFLPSGELVLLERRFSIASGVAMRLRRIDGASIRPGAIVDGPVIFEADNASEIDNMEGIDVVVADDGSMHLIVVSDDNHSILQRTVMLEFRLEP
;
A
#
# COMPACT_ATOMS: atom_id res chain seq x y z
N LEU A 1 -18.28 7.14 2.68
CA LEU A 1 -18.48 6.07 1.68
C LEU A 1 -18.63 4.76 2.45
N ALA A 2 -19.49 3.84 2.00
CA ALA A 2 -19.60 2.53 2.65
C ALA A 2 -18.47 1.62 2.15
N LEU A 3 -17.91 0.79 3.04
CA LEU A 3 -16.92 -0.21 2.66
C LEU A 3 -17.64 -1.39 1.97
N PRO A 4 -17.19 -1.83 0.78
CA PRO A 4 -17.86 -2.88 0.03
C PRO A 4 -17.54 -4.30 0.55
N PHE A 5 -16.90 -4.43 1.71
CA PHE A 5 -16.51 -5.69 2.35
C PHE A 5 -16.95 -5.72 3.83
N PRO A 6 -17.04 -6.91 4.45
CA PRO A 6 -17.58 -7.06 5.81
C PRO A 6 -16.70 -6.40 6.87
N THR A 7 -17.10 -5.21 7.35
CA THR A 7 -16.35 -4.45 8.37
C THR A 7 -16.24 -5.16 9.72
N SER A 8 -17.19 -6.06 10.02
CA SER A 8 -17.14 -6.92 11.21
C SER A 8 -15.98 -7.92 11.20
N ARG A 9 -15.33 -8.14 10.05
CA ARG A 9 -14.11 -8.97 9.93
C ARG A 9 -12.82 -8.15 10.07
N LEU A 10 -12.91 -6.83 10.20
CA LEU A 10 -11.72 -6.00 10.45
C LEU A 10 -11.22 -6.21 11.87
N ARG A 11 -9.94 -6.56 12.00
CA ARG A 11 -9.25 -6.72 13.28
C ARG A 11 -8.95 -5.34 13.87
N GLY A 12 -8.94 -5.23 15.20
CA GLY A 12 -8.69 -3.96 15.89
C GLY A 12 -7.30 -3.36 15.62
N ASN A 13 -6.30 -4.18 15.30
CA ASN A 13 -4.91 -3.79 14.99
C ASN A 13 -4.49 -4.26 13.59
N GLY A 14 -5.41 -4.20 12.63
CA GLY A 14 -5.18 -4.62 11.25
C GLY A 14 -6.31 -4.15 10.35
N GLY A 15 -6.81 -2.94 10.61
CA GLY A 15 -7.95 -2.32 9.95
C GLY A 15 -7.59 -1.87 8.54
N ILE A 16 -8.18 -0.76 8.08
CA ILE A 16 -7.79 -0.12 6.82
C ILE A 16 -6.57 0.75 7.09
N GLU A 17 -5.48 0.51 6.39
CA GLU A 17 -4.25 1.31 6.50
C GLU A 17 -3.97 2.08 5.21
N ALA A 18 -4.26 1.51 4.02
CA ALA A 18 -4.17 2.26 2.77
C ALA A 18 -5.53 2.81 2.32
N LEU A 19 -5.62 4.12 2.14
CA LEU A 19 -6.79 4.81 1.59
C LEU A 19 -6.35 5.82 0.51
N VAL A 20 -6.50 5.43 -0.75
CA VAL A 20 -5.87 6.12 -1.88
C VAL A 20 -6.88 6.50 -2.96
N VAL A 21 -6.61 7.57 -3.69
CA VAL A 21 -7.47 8.05 -4.79
C VAL A 21 -6.77 7.78 -6.12
N SER A 22 -7.44 7.09 -7.02
CA SER A 22 -6.92 6.84 -8.38
C SER A 22 -6.94 8.12 -9.23
N PRO A 23 -6.03 8.29 -10.20
CA PRO A 23 -6.12 9.37 -11.17
C PRO A 23 -7.47 9.42 -11.87
N ALA A 24 -7.92 10.63 -12.22
CA ALA A 24 -9.23 10.85 -12.84
C ALA A 24 -9.34 10.25 -14.25
N ASP A 25 -8.21 10.12 -14.95
CA ASP A 25 -8.06 9.56 -16.29
C ASP A 25 -7.66 8.06 -16.30
N ALA A 26 -7.35 7.49 -15.13
CA ALA A 26 -7.13 6.06 -14.97
C ALA A 26 -8.45 5.25 -14.99
N LEU A 27 -8.35 3.92 -15.02
CA LEU A 27 -9.50 3.01 -15.14
C LEU A 27 -10.55 3.20 -14.03
N LEU A 28 -10.13 3.56 -12.82
CA LEU A 28 -11.02 3.79 -11.68
C LEU A 28 -11.62 5.20 -11.66
N ALA A 29 -11.18 6.10 -12.54
CA ALA A 29 -11.72 7.44 -12.77
C ALA A 29 -11.94 8.27 -11.49
N GLY A 30 -10.91 8.43 -10.64
CA GLY A 30 -11.05 9.13 -9.37
C GLY A 30 -11.64 8.28 -8.24
N GLY A 31 -11.77 6.97 -8.45
CA GLY A 31 -12.24 6.03 -7.44
C GLY A 31 -11.32 5.98 -6.23
N VAL A 32 -11.92 5.96 -5.04
CA VAL A 32 -11.22 5.75 -3.77
C VAL A 32 -11.05 4.25 -3.55
N VAL A 33 -9.84 3.82 -3.23
CA VAL A 33 -9.51 2.43 -2.89
C VAL A 33 -9.13 2.38 -1.42
N ALA A 34 -9.71 1.42 -0.69
CA ALA A 34 -9.35 1.10 0.69
C ALA A 34 -8.81 -0.32 0.78
N ILE A 35 -7.71 -0.53 1.50
CA ILE A 35 -7.05 -1.83 1.66
C ILE A 35 -6.70 -2.04 3.14
N SER A 36 -6.95 -3.24 3.64
CA SER A 36 -6.63 -3.60 5.02
C SER A 36 -5.22 -4.15 5.21
N GLU A 37 -4.63 -3.90 6.37
CA GLU A 37 -3.27 -4.36 6.72
C GLU A 37 -3.20 -5.86 7.02
N LYS A 38 -4.02 -6.35 7.98
CA LYS A 38 -3.98 -7.76 8.47
C LYS A 38 -5.32 -8.47 8.45
N SER A 39 -6.36 -7.77 8.04
CA SER A 39 -7.70 -8.36 7.94
C SER A 39 -7.81 -9.12 6.64
N VAL A 40 -7.97 -10.43 6.74
CA VAL A 40 -7.94 -11.33 5.59
C VAL A 40 -9.23 -12.13 5.46
N ASP A 41 -9.52 -12.57 4.25
CA ASP A 41 -10.58 -13.55 3.97
C ASP A 41 -10.17 -14.98 4.40
N GLU A 42 -11.03 -15.94 4.10
CA GLU A 42 -10.84 -17.35 4.46
C GLU A 42 -9.63 -17.99 3.76
N ASP A 43 -9.21 -17.44 2.63
CA ASP A 43 -8.04 -17.87 1.86
C ASP A 43 -6.76 -17.11 2.25
N GLY A 44 -6.86 -16.19 3.22
CA GLY A 44 -5.74 -15.40 3.71
C GLY A 44 -5.43 -14.17 2.84
N ASN A 45 -6.31 -13.73 1.94
CA ASN A 45 -6.10 -12.52 1.16
C ASN A 45 -6.63 -11.28 1.87
N ASN A 46 -5.89 -10.17 1.83
CA ASN A 46 -6.28 -8.91 2.45
C ASN A 46 -7.60 -8.37 1.86
N PHE A 47 -8.48 -7.85 2.73
CA PHE A 47 -9.68 -7.15 2.28
C PHE A 47 -9.31 -5.84 1.57
N ALA A 48 -9.96 -5.60 0.43
CA ALA A 48 -9.83 -4.37 -0.31
C ALA A 48 -11.12 -4.00 -1.02
N GLY A 49 -11.28 -2.73 -1.37
CA GLY A 49 -12.49 -2.27 -2.03
C GLY A 49 -12.33 -0.94 -2.74
N ILE A 50 -12.97 -0.85 -3.90
CA ILE A 50 -13.20 0.40 -4.63
C ILE A 50 -14.50 0.98 -4.07
N LEU A 51 -14.43 2.14 -3.43
CA LEU A 51 -15.53 2.69 -2.62
C LEU A 51 -16.58 3.44 -3.45
N ASN A 52 -16.22 3.90 -4.65
CA ASN A 52 -17.07 4.71 -5.53
C ASN A 52 -16.63 4.56 -6.99
N GLY A 53 -17.43 5.11 -7.90
CA GLY A 53 -17.16 5.08 -9.33
C GLY A 53 -17.71 3.83 -10.03
N PRO A 54 -17.45 3.67 -11.34
CA PRO A 54 -18.08 2.64 -12.17
C PRO A 54 -17.65 1.21 -11.80
N LEU A 55 -16.51 1.07 -11.13
CA LEU A 55 -15.96 -0.21 -10.68
C LEU A 55 -16.07 -0.38 -9.16
N ALA A 56 -16.96 0.35 -8.49
CA ALA A 56 -17.19 0.18 -7.06
C ALA A 56 -17.52 -1.29 -6.72
N GLY A 57 -16.86 -1.82 -5.69
CA GLY A 57 -16.97 -3.23 -5.33
C GLY A 57 -15.75 -3.72 -4.58
N GLU A 58 -15.87 -4.92 -4.02
CA GLU A 58 -14.77 -5.55 -3.30
C GLU A 58 -13.78 -6.24 -4.22
N PHE A 59 -12.52 -6.26 -3.81
CA PHE A 59 -11.47 -7.10 -4.37
C PHE A 59 -10.56 -7.58 -3.23
N ARG A 60 -9.50 -8.31 -3.54
CA ARG A 60 -8.54 -8.80 -2.56
C ARG A 60 -7.12 -8.52 -3.00
N VAL A 61 -6.20 -8.35 -2.04
CA VAL A 61 -4.77 -8.28 -2.31
C VAL A 61 -4.11 -9.55 -1.78
N ARG A 62 -3.30 -10.22 -2.60
CA ARG A 62 -2.52 -11.37 -2.15
C ARG A 62 -1.35 -10.91 -1.27
N PRO A 63 -1.22 -11.39 -0.02
CA PRO A 63 -0.05 -11.10 0.81
C PRO A 63 1.13 -12.00 0.43
N HIS A 64 2.35 -11.56 0.74
CA HIS A 64 3.57 -12.37 0.61
C HIS A 64 4.53 -12.16 1.78
N ASP A 65 5.25 -13.22 2.15
CA ASP A 65 6.45 -13.20 3.02
C ASP A 65 6.27 -12.58 4.41
N GLY A 66 5.02 -12.50 4.88
CA GLY A 66 4.68 -11.90 6.17
C GLY A 66 4.84 -10.38 6.22
N PHE A 67 4.86 -9.71 5.06
CA PHE A 67 4.74 -8.26 4.99
C PHE A 67 3.27 -7.84 5.10
N GLU A 68 3.06 -6.71 5.75
CA GLU A 68 1.79 -6.09 6.07
C GLU A 68 1.68 -4.78 5.31
N ILE A 69 0.51 -4.50 4.70
CA ILE A 69 0.29 -3.28 3.91
C ILE A 69 0.10 -2.12 4.88
N THR A 70 0.97 -1.12 4.79
CA THR A 70 0.90 0.07 5.67
C THR A 70 0.39 1.31 4.96
N ASP A 71 0.61 1.44 3.65
CA ASP A 71 0.02 2.51 2.84
C ASP A 71 0.10 2.17 1.33
N GLY A 72 -0.34 3.07 0.47
CA GLY A 72 -0.10 2.98 -0.96
C GLY A 72 -0.23 4.33 -1.67
N VAL A 73 0.12 4.36 -2.94
CA VAL A 73 -0.05 5.54 -3.79
C VAL A 73 -0.30 5.12 -5.24
N PHE A 74 -1.23 5.80 -5.92
CA PHE A 74 -1.38 5.63 -7.36
C PHE A 74 -0.35 6.49 -8.09
N LEU A 75 0.34 5.87 -9.04
CA LEU A 75 1.15 6.59 -10.02
C LEU A 75 0.23 7.30 -11.03
N PRO A 76 0.71 8.35 -11.72
CA PRO A 76 -0.02 8.98 -12.82
C PRO A 76 -0.44 8.01 -13.92
N SER A 77 0.29 6.90 -14.11
CA SER A 77 -0.05 5.82 -15.04
C SER A 77 -1.32 5.04 -14.65
N GLY A 78 -1.80 5.18 -13.41
CA GLY A 78 -2.89 4.41 -12.83
C GLY A 78 -2.45 3.11 -12.17
N GLU A 79 -1.17 2.78 -12.17
CA GLU A 79 -0.60 1.68 -11.37
C GLU A 79 -0.61 2.05 -9.88
N LEU A 80 -0.85 1.08 -9.01
CA LEU A 80 -0.83 1.27 -7.56
C LEU A 80 0.50 0.75 -7.00
N VAL A 81 1.23 1.58 -6.26
CA VAL A 81 2.39 1.16 -5.47
C VAL A 81 1.94 0.97 -4.03
N LEU A 82 2.08 -0.24 -3.50
CA LEU A 82 1.85 -0.54 -2.09
C LEU A 82 3.15 -0.39 -1.32
N LEU A 83 3.09 0.30 -0.19
CA LEU A 83 4.10 0.25 0.85
C LEU A 83 3.75 -0.89 1.80
N GLU A 84 4.70 -1.79 2.00
CA GLU A 84 4.52 -2.91 2.89
C GLU A 84 5.69 -2.99 3.88
N ARG A 85 5.38 -3.35 5.11
CA ARG A 85 6.34 -3.42 6.22
C ARG A 85 6.29 -4.78 6.87
N ARG A 86 7.43 -5.21 7.40
CA ARG A 86 7.52 -6.37 8.28
C ARG A 86 8.38 -6.02 9.49
N PHE A 87 7.94 -6.44 10.67
CA PHE A 87 8.72 -6.29 11.89
C PHE A 87 8.71 -7.59 12.69
N SER A 88 9.89 -8.00 13.15
CA SER A 88 10.01 -9.01 14.21
C SER A 88 11.20 -8.73 15.11
N ILE A 89 11.14 -9.21 16.35
CA ILE A 89 12.26 -9.07 17.30
C ILE A 89 13.54 -9.73 16.77
N ALA A 90 13.42 -10.82 16.00
CA ALA A 90 14.57 -11.57 15.50
C ALA A 90 15.16 -10.98 14.21
N SER A 91 14.32 -10.44 13.33
CA SER A 91 14.72 -9.94 12.02
C SER A 91 14.76 -8.41 11.91
N GLY A 92 14.40 -7.69 12.97
CA GLY A 92 14.22 -6.24 12.94
C GLY A 92 13.13 -5.80 11.96
N VAL A 93 13.32 -4.61 11.39
CA VAL A 93 12.41 -3.99 10.42
C VAL A 93 12.83 -4.31 8.99
N ALA A 94 11.83 -4.47 8.13
CA ALA A 94 11.98 -4.51 6.68
C ALA A 94 10.82 -3.73 6.04
N MET A 95 11.07 -3.15 4.89
CA MET A 95 10.05 -2.54 4.05
C MET A 95 10.20 -3.00 2.61
N ARG A 96 9.11 -2.95 1.84
CA ARG A 96 9.16 -3.13 0.40
C ARG A 96 8.10 -2.30 -0.29
N LEU A 97 8.35 -2.06 -1.58
CA LEU A 97 7.41 -1.43 -2.49
C LEU A 97 6.96 -2.47 -3.51
N ARG A 98 5.64 -2.67 -3.66
CA ARG A 98 5.06 -3.60 -4.62
C ARG A 98 4.19 -2.86 -5.62
N ARG A 99 4.45 -3.07 -6.92
CA ARG A 99 3.70 -2.39 -7.99
C ARG A 99 2.58 -3.30 -8.48
N ILE A 100 1.34 -2.83 -8.39
CA ILE A 100 0.12 -3.50 -8.82
C ILE A 100 -0.38 -2.84 -10.10
N ASP A 101 -0.66 -3.65 -11.12
CA ASP A 101 -1.29 -3.18 -12.35
C ASP A 101 -2.70 -2.64 -12.05
N GLY A 102 -2.92 -1.36 -12.35
CA GLY A 102 -4.21 -0.69 -12.15
C GLY A 102 -5.36 -1.37 -12.91
N ALA A 103 -5.08 -1.99 -14.07
CA ALA A 103 -6.09 -2.70 -14.85
C ALA A 103 -6.58 -3.99 -14.17
N SER A 104 -5.79 -4.53 -13.23
CA SER A 104 -6.18 -5.70 -12.43
C SER A 104 -7.13 -5.35 -11.28
N ILE A 105 -7.19 -4.08 -10.86
CA ILE A 105 -8.01 -3.60 -9.75
C ILE A 105 -9.46 -3.46 -10.21
N ARG A 106 -10.26 -4.48 -9.94
CA ARG A 106 -11.68 -4.54 -10.31
C ARG A 106 -12.46 -5.46 -9.38
N PRO A 107 -13.80 -5.33 -9.31
CA PRO A 107 -14.62 -6.17 -8.45
C PRO A 107 -14.37 -7.68 -8.65
N GLY A 108 -14.21 -8.41 -7.55
CA GLY A 108 -13.98 -9.86 -7.52
C GLY A 108 -12.55 -10.32 -7.87
N ALA A 109 -11.62 -9.40 -8.15
CA ALA A 109 -10.24 -9.77 -8.44
C ALA A 109 -9.45 -10.09 -7.16
N ILE A 110 -8.45 -10.97 -7.28
CA ILE A 110 -7.34 -11.10 -6.33
C ILE A 110 -6.11 -10.53 -7.02
N VAL A 111 -5.69 -9.34 -6.61
CA VAL A 111 -4.58 -8.59 -7.22
C VAL A 111 -3.25 -8.92 -6.58
N ASP A 112 -2.21 -8.77 -7.37
CA ASP A 112 -0.82 -9.05 -7.02
C ASP A 112 0.11 -8.30 -7.99
N GLY A 113 1.41 -8.29 -7.72
CA GLY A 113 2.37 -7.64 -8.58
C GLY A 113 3.82 -7.77 -8.09
N PRO A 114 4.80 -7.36 -8.92
CA PRO A 114 6.20 -7.49 -8.58
C PRO A 114 6.62 -6.57 -7.43
N VAL A 115 7.52 -7.07 -6.59
CA VAL A 115 8.32 -6.23 -5.68
C VAL A 115 9.31 -5.44 -6.53
N ILE A 116 9.28 -4.12 -6.40
CA ILE A 116 10.14 -3.20 -7.16
C ILE A 116 11.27 -2.62 -6.30
N PHE A 117 11.17 -2.74 -4.97
CA PHE A 117 12.20 -2.35 -4.02
C PHE A 117 11.98 -3.12 -2.71
N GLU A 118 13.05 -3.58 -2.08
CA GLU A 118 13.03 -4.20 -0.75
C GLU A 118 14.27 -3.79 0.03
N ALA A 119 14.08 -3.46 1.31
CA ALA A 119 15.16 -3.05 2.20
C ALA A 119 14.92 -3.62 3.62
N ASP A 120 16.01 -3.81 4.34
CA ASP A 120 16.04 -4.30 5.72
C ASP A 120 16.92 -3.41 6.61
N ASN A 121 17.23 -3.86 7.83
CA ASN A 121 18.05 -3.11 8.79
C ASN A 121 19.47 -2.74 8.32
N ALA A 122 19.96 -3.29 7.19
CA ALA A 122 21.21 -2.84 6.59
C ALA A 122 21.07 -1.50 5.83
N SER A 123 19.84 -1.03 5.65
CA SER A 123 19.49 0.23 5.00
C SER A 123 19.00 1.26 6.01
N GLU A 124 18.95 2.52 5.58
CA GLU A 124 18.48 3.64 6.40
C GLU A 124 16.94 3.72 6.48
N ILE A 125 16.31 2.58 6.79
CA ILE A 125 14.86 2.46 6.96
C ILE A 125 14.47 2.39 8.45
N ASP A 126 13.16 2.44 8.71
CA ASP A 126 12.54 2.30 10.02
C ASP A 126 11.08 1.82 9.84
N ASN A 127 10.18 2.11 10.78
CA ASN A 127 8.77 1.77 10.78
C ASN A 127 7.97 2.54 9.70
N MET A 128 8.22 2.25 8.43
CA MET A 128 7.62 2.94 7.28
C MET A 128 6.11 2.74 7.21
N GLU A 129 5.36 3.84 7.22
CA GLU A 129 3.90 3.85 7.32
C GLU A 129 3.21 4.85 6.38
N GLY A 130 3.94 5.70 5.69
CA GLY A 130 3.36 6.59 4.69
C GLY A 130 4.13 6.58 3.39
N ILE A 131 3.42 6.69 2.27
CA ILE A 131 4.01 6.86 0.94
C ILE A 131 3.22 7.89 0.12
N ASP A 132 3.94 8.70 -0.65
CA ASP A 132 3.34 9.51 -1.72
C ASP A 132 4.27 9.60 -2.93
N VAL A 133 3.76 10.07 -4.06
CA VAL A 133 4.52 10.28 -5.30
C VAL A 133 4.48 11.74 -5.71
N VAL A 134 5.67 12.29 -6.00
CA VAL A 134 5.82 13.62 -6.59
C VAL A 134 6.37 13.47 -8.00
N VAL A 135 5.72 14.15 -8.95
CA VAL A 135 6.24 14.29 -10.31
C VAL A 135 7.03 15.61 -10.37
N ALA A 136 8.33 15.50 -10.61
CA ALA A 136 9.21 16.66 -10.76
C ALA A 136 8.99 17.37 -12.11
N ASP A 137 9.51 18.60 -12.24
CA ASP A 137 9.40 19.41 -13.47
C ASP A 137 9.99 18.71 -14.72
N ASP A 138 10.95 17.82 -14.53
CA ASP A 138 11.56 17.02 -15.61
C ASP A 138 10.76 15.74 -15.95
N GLY A 139 9.62 15.53 -15.28
CA GLY A 139 8.76 14.37 -15.43
C GLY A 139 9.22 13.13 -14.64
N SER A 140 10.33 13.20 -13.91
CA SER A 140 10.76 12.09 -13.05
C SER A 140 9.79 11.92 -11.88
N MET A 141 9.52 10.66 -11.53
CA MET A 141 8.67 10.31 -10.39
C MET A 141 9.55 10.03 -9.17
N HIS A 142 9.21 10.65 -8.04
CA HIS A 142 9.89 10.48 -6.76
C HIS A 142 8.90 9.95 -5.75
N LEU A 143 9.18 8.74 -5.23
CA LEU A 143 8.43 8.14 -4.15
C LEU A 143 9.01 8.65 -2.83
N ILE A 144 8.18 9.31 -2.03
CA ILE A 144 8.52 9.77 -0.69
C ILE A 144 7.93 8.76 0.29
N VAL A 145 8.77 8.20 1.16
CA VAL A 145 8.35 7.25 2.19
C VAL A 145 8.69 7.82 3.57
N VAL A 146 7.75 7.78 4.49
CA VAL A 146 7.92 8.28 5.86
C VAL A 146 7.74 7.17 6.88
N SER A 147 8.56 7.21 7.93
CA SER A 147 8.36 6.36 9.10
C SER A 147 7.39 7.03 10.07
N ASP A 148 6.62 6.20 10.76
CA ASP A 148 5.90 6.62 11.94
C ASP A 148 6.88 6.94 13.11
N ASP A 149 6.41 7.72 14.09
CA ASP A 149 7.21 8.14 15.23
C ASP A 149 7.09 7.19 16.44
N ASN A 150 6.05 6.33 16.48
CA ASN A 150 5.65 5.28 17.45
C ASN A 150 6.10 5.42 18.93
N HIS A 151 6.46 6.62 19.36
CA HIS A 151 7.00 7.00 20.67
C HIS A 151 8.07 6.07 21.26
N SER A 152 8.79 5.30 20.43
CA SER A 152 9.85 4.38 20.86
C SER A 152 11.21 5.05 20.82
N ILE A 153 12.01 4.89 21.88
CA ILE A 153 13.39 5.38 21.93
C ILE A 153 14.36 4.63 20.97
N LEU A 154 13.91 3.53 20.37
CA LEU A 154 14.71 2.72 19.43
C LEU A 154 14.40 3.02 17.96
N GLN A 155 13.30 3.72 17.67
CA GLN A 155 12.88 4.06 16.32
C GLN A 155 13.34 5.48 15.97
N ARG A 156 13.62 5.69 14.69
CA ARG A 156 14.01 6.97 14.12
C ARG A 156 12.86 7.49 13.27
N THR A 157 12.61 8.80 13.35
CA THR A 157 11.73 9.49 12.40
C THR A 157 12.55 9.82 11.16
N VAL A 158 12.27 9.14 10.05
CA VAL A 158 12.96 9.31 8.78
C VAL A 158 11.98 9.60 7.64
N MET A 159 12.44 10.36 6.67
CA MET A 159 11.80 10.56 5.36
C MET A 159 12.82 10.19 4.31
N LEU A 160 12.47 9.26 3.43
CA LEU A 160 13.29 8.79 2.32
C LEU A 160 12.66 9.19 1.00
N GLU A 161 13.49 9.52 0.02
CA GLU A 161 13.07 9.83 -1.33
C GLU A 161 13.75 8.86 -2.30
N PHE A 162 12.96 8.23 -3.17
CA PHE A 162 13.42 7.30 -4.19
C PHE A 162 12.96 7.78 -5.56
N ARG A 163 13.91 8.00 -6.46
CA ARG A 163 13.59 8.17 -7.88
C ARG A 163 13.11 6.84 -8.46
N LEU A 164 11.91 6.83 -9.01
CA LEU A 164 11.34 5.65 -9.66
C LEU A 164 11.82 5.60 -11.11
N GLU A 165 12.62 4.59 -11.42
CA GLU A 165 13.08 4.35 -12.79
C GLU A 165 11.97 3.68 -13.65
N PRO A 166 11.99 3.89 -14.98
CA PRO A 166 11.00 3.34 -15.91
C PRO A 166 10.90 1.81 -15.90
#